data_AF-A0A7W7HKY6-F1
#
_entry.id   AF-A0A7W7HKY6-F1
#
_cell.length_a   1.000
_cell.length_b   1.000
_cell.length_c   1.000
_cell.angle_alpha   90.00
_cell.angle_beta   90.00
_cell.angle_gamma   90.00
#
_symmetry.space_group_name_H-M   'P 1'
#
loop_
_entity.id
_entity.type
_entity.pdbx_description
1 polymer ?
#
loop_
_entity_poly.entity_id
_entity_poly.type
_entity_poly.pdbx_seq_one_letter_code
_entity_poly.pdbx_strand_id
1 'polypeptide(L)'
;MGEYEWWETGSKGWLQVTVRWDAAEWAITFYDPVRLSQEINLDLARQGYFAERIIVVPSLTREAVEAAVQAIAQHDGFADFS
;
A
#
# COMPACT_ATOMS: atom_id res chain seq x y z
N MET A 1 -14.72 -1.34 6.26
CA MET A 1 -14.45 -2.41 5.28
C MET A 1 -15.09 -3.69 5.79
N GLY A 2 -16.17 -4.12 5.14
CA GLY A 2 -16.75 -5.46 5.30
C GLY A 2 -15.96 -6.51 4.53
N GLU A 3 -16.26 -7.79 4.76
CA GLU A 3 -15.57 -8.95 4.14
C GLU A 3 -15.64 -8.94 2.60
N TYR A 4 -16.78 -8.51 2.03
CA TYR A 4 -16.96 -8.37 0.58
C TYR A 4 -16.02 -7.32 -0.05
N GLU A 5 -15.79 -6.19 0.63
CA GLU A 5 -14.91 -5.13 0.15
C GLU A 5 -13.43 -5.58 0.12
N TRP A 6 -13.04 -6.45 1.06
CA TRP A 6 -11.70 -7.07 1.06
C TRP A 6 -11.52 -8.08 -0.07
N TRP A 7 -12.55 -8.84 -0.40
CA TRP A 7 -12.53 -9.77 -1.53
C TRP A 7 -12.34 -9.05 -2.88
N GLU A 8 -13.09 -7.97 -3.10
CA GLU A 8 -12.94 -7.15 -4.32
C GLU A 8 -11.54 -6.51 -4.40
N THR A 9 -10.99 -6.11 -3.26
CA THR A 9 -9.64 -5.56 -3.15
C THR A 9 -8.57 -6.59 -3.48
N GLY A 10 -8.66 -7.81 -2.92
CA GLY A 10 -7.75 -8.91 -3.21
C GLY A 10 -7.74 -9.28 -4.70
N SER A 11 -8.87 -9.11 -5.38
CA SER A 11 -8.99 -9.35 -6.83
C SER A 11 -8.41 -8.22 -7.69
N LYS A 12 -8.39 -6.97 -7.20
CA LYS A 12 -7.80 -5.81 -7.88
C LYS A 12 -6.28 -5.75 -7.74
N GLY A 13 -5.76 -6.29 -6.64
CA GLY A 13 -4.32 -6.33 -6.33
C GLY A 13 -3.73 -5.01 -5.82
N TRP A 14 -4.56 -3.99 -5.62
CA TRP A 14 -4.18 -2.73 -4.98
C TRP A 14 -5.28 -2.22 -4.04
N LEU A 15 -4.88 -1.50 -2.98
CA LEU A 15 -5.78 -0.88 -2.00
C LEU A 15 -5.20 0.45 -1.52
N GLN A 16 -5.94 1.54 -1.61
CA GLN A 16 -5.54 2.78 -0.94
C GLN A 16 -6.11 2.84 0.48
N VAL A 17 -5.24 3.07 1.46
CA VAL A 17 -5.59 3.21 2.88
C VAL A 17 -5.10 4.56 3.38
N THR A 18 -5.92 5.25 4.17
CA THR A 18 -5.47 6.43 4.92
C THR A 18 -4.94 5.98 6.27
N VAL A 19 -3.65 6.19 6.51
CA VAL A 19 -2.99 5.89 7.78
C VAL A 19 -2.77 7.19 8.53
N ARG A 20 -3.10 7.21 9.83
CA ARG A 20 -2.80 8.34 10.71
C ARG A 20 -1.49 8.07 11.45
N TRP A 21 -0.53 8.96 11.31
CA TRP A 21 0.79 8.88 11.94
C TRP A 21 1.24 10.29 12.33
N ASP A 22 1.71 10.48 13.57
CA ASP A 22 2.25 11.74 14.11
C ASP A 22 1.42 12.98 13.76
N ALA A 23 0.12 12.93 14.11
CA ALA A 23 -0.89 13.94 13.81
C ALA A 23 -1.17 14.22 12.30
N ALA A 24 -0.44 13.59 11.38
CA ALA A 24 -0.65 13.65 9.94
C ALA A 24 -1.49 12.47 9.41
N GLU A 25 -2.22 12.71 8.32
CA GLU A 25 -2.93 11.70 7.55
C GLU A 25 -2.17 11.44 6.24
N TRP A 26 -1.85 10.18 5.99
CA TRP A 26 -1.12 9.75 4.82
C TRP A 26 -1.98 8.79 3.99
N ALA A 27 -2.24 9.13 2.73
CA ALA A 27 -2.74 8.16 1.77
C ALA A 27 -1.58 7.26 1.33
N ILE A 28 -1.72 5.96 1.58
CA ILE A 28 -0.74 4.93 1.23
C ILE A 28 -1.42 3.88 0.34
N THR A 29 -0.80 3.54 -0.78
CA THR A 29 -1.28 2.49 -1.67
C THR A 29 -0.60 1.17 -1.32
N PHE A 30 -1.39 0.18 -0.93
CA PHE A 30 -0.94 -1.19 -0.77
C PHE A 30 -1.03 -1.92 -2.11
N TYR A 31 0.00 -2.69 -2.44
CA TYR A 31 0.03 -3.53 -3.62
C TYR A 31 0.41 -4.97 -3.26
N ASP A 32 -0.12 -5.93 -4.01
CA ASP A 32 0.60 -7.18 -4.22
C ASP A 32 1.72 -7.01 -5.28
N PRO A 33 2.76 -7.85 -5.28
CA PRO A 33 3.91 -7.67 -6.16
C PRO A 33 3.57 -7.74 -7.66
N VAL A 34 2.57 -8.55 -8.03
CA VAL A 34 2.14 -8.71 -9.42
C VAL A 34 1.50 -7.42 -9.89
N ARG A 35 0.56 -6.87 -9.13
CA ARG A 35 -0.12 -5.63 -9.52
C ARG A 35 0.82 -4.43 -9.57
N LEU A 36 1.74 -4.30 -8.60
CA LEU A 36 2.73 -3.23 -8.60
C LEU A 36 3.59 -3.26 -9.88
N SER A 37 4.04 -4.45 -10.29
CA SER A 37 4.84 -4.59 -11.51
C SER A 37 4.09 -4.12 -12.76
N GLN A 38 2.77 -4.33 -12.82
CA GLN A 38 1.94 -3.87 -13.93
C GLN A 38 1.82 -2.35 -13.94
N GLU A 39 1.54 -1.72 -12.78
CA GLU A 39 1.42 -0.26 -12.67
C GLU A 39 2.75 0.44 -12.99
N ILE A 40 3.88 -0.05 -12.46
CA ILE A 40 5.21 0.50 -12.77
C ILE A 40 5.46 0.48 -14.29
N ASN A 41 5.23 -0.65 -14.95
CA ASN A 41 5.46 -0.75 -16.39
C ASN A 41 4.53 0.18 -17.20
N LEU A 42 3.28 0.33 -16.75
CA LEU A 42 2.31 1.21 -17.38
C LEU A 42 2.74 2.68 -17.30
N ASP A 43 3.18 3.13 -16.13
CA ASP A 43 3.62 4.50 -15.91
C ASP A 43 4.96 4.79 -16.58
N LEU A 44 5.92 3.87 -16.52
CA LEU A 44 7.17 4.00 -17.27
C LEU A 44 6.92 4.15 -18.78
N ALA A 45 5.97 3.40 -19.34
CA ALA A 45 5.59 3.52 -20.74
C ALA A 45 4.86 4.83 -21.09
N ARG A 46 4.09 5.39 -20.15
CA ARG A 46 3.29 6.60 -20.37
C ARG A 46 4.05 7.90 -20.13
N GLN A 47 4.82 7.97 -19.06
CA GLN A 47 5.44 9.20 -18.55
C GLN A 47 6.93 9.06 -18.21
N GLY A 48 7.48 7.84 -18.22
CA GLY A 48 8.91 7.60 -17.99
C GLY A 48 9.34 7.53 -16.52
N TYR A 49 8.41 7.62 -15.57
CA TYR A 49 8.65 7.48 -14.14
C TYR A 49 7.43 6.92 -13.40
N PHE A 50 7.65 6.27 -12.26
CA PHE A 50 6.63 5.83 -11.31
C PHE A 50 6.94 6.46 -9.95
N ALA A 51 5.96 7.12 -9.32
CA ALA A 51 6.15 7.82 -8.04
C ALA A 51 4.88 7.77 -7.19
N GLU A 52 4.89 6.95 -6.14
CA GLU A 52 3.79 6.81 -5.18
C GLU A 52 4.31 6.47 -3.77
N ARG A 53 3.51 6.75 -2.73
CA ARG A 53 3.73 6.20 -1.37
C ARG A 53 3.12 4.81 -1.31
N ILE A 54 3.96 3.79 -1.36
CA ILE A 54 3.52 2.40 -1.46
C ILE A 54 3.97 1.54 -0.28
N ILE A 55 3.15 0.54 0.04
CA ILE A 55 3.54 -0.62 0.85
C ILE A 55 3.26 -1.87 0.01
N VAL A 56 4.22 -2.79 -0.05
CA VAL A 56 4.04 -4.06 -0.76
C VAL A 56 3.87 -5.17 0.25
N VAL A 57 2.79 -5.94 0.11
CA VAL A 57 2.52 -7.13 0.94
C VAL A 57 2.40 -8.36 0.04
N PRO A 58 2.65 -9.58 0.55
CA PRO A 58 2.62 -10.78 -0.29
C PRO A 58 1.26 -11.04 -0.97
N SER A 59 0.17 -10.62 -0.33
CA SER A 59 -1.20 -10.69 -0.85
C SER A 59 -2.05 -9.61 -0.18
N LEU A 60 -3.01 -9.02 -0.90
CA LEU A 60 -3.95 -8.04 -0.35
C LEU A 60 -5.09 -8.70 0.41
N THR A 61 -4.75 -9.32 1.54
CA THR A 61 -5.74 -9.70 2.56
C THR A 61 -5.75 -8.67 3.68
N ARG A 62 -6.86 -8.64 4.43
CA ARG A 62 -6.99 -7.78 5.60
C ARG A 62 -5.86 -8.00 6.60
N GLU A 63 -5.56 -9.27 6.88
CA GLU A 63 -4.57 -9.69 7.87
C GLU A 63 -3.17 -9.24 7.46
N ALA A 64 -2.83 -9.35 6.17
CA ALA A 64 -1.53 -8.92 5.66
C ALA A 64 -1.34 -7.40 5.75
N VAL A 65 -2.39 -6.64 5.41
CA VAL A 65 -2.39 -5.17 5.51
C VAL A 65 -2.29 -4.73 6.98
N GLU A 66 -3.12 -5.29 7.87
CA GLU A 66 -3.10 -4.98 9.30
C GLU A 66 -1.74 -5.34 9.93
N ALA A 67 -1.18 -6.51 9.61
CA ALA A 67 0.13 -6.93 10.11
C ALA A 67 1.25 -5.99 9.65
N ALA A 68 1.23 -5.55 8.38
CA ALA A 68 2.21 -4.58 7.87
C ALA A 68 2.12 -3.23 8.59
N VAL A 69 0.90 -2.70 8.78
CA VAL A 69 0.70 -1.44 9.52
C VAL A 69 1.20 -1.55 10.96
N GLN A 70 0.87 -2.65 11.65
CA GLN A 70 1.34 -2.89 13.03
C GLN A 70 2.85 -2.99 13.11
N ALA A 71 3.50 -3.70 12.19
CA ALA A 71 4.95 -3.82 12.16
C ALA A 71 5.63 -2.45 11.94
N ILE A 72 5.14 -1.65 10.99
CA ILE A 72 5.68 -0.31 10.73
C ILE A 72 5.52 0.59 11.97
N ALA A 73 4.36 0.55 12.62
CA ALA A 73 4.09 1.31 13.85
C ALA A 73 5.03 0.93 15.00
N GLN A 74 5.44 -0.33 15.11
CA GLN A 74 6.33 -0.81 16.17
C GLN A 74 7.82 -0.46 15.94
N HIS A 75 8.19 -0.05 14.73
CA HIS A 75 9.57 0.24 14.34
C HIS A 75 9.87 1.75 14.19
N ASP A 76 9.12 2.64 14.87
CA ASP A 76 9.22 4.12 14.72
C ASP A 76 9.15 4.58 13.25
N GLY A 77 8.29 3.92 12.48
CA GLY A 77 8.16 3.94 11.02
C GLY A 77 8.29 5.23 10.22
N PHE A 78 8.54 5.00 8.92
CA PHE A 78 8.80 5.96 7.84
C PHE A 78 9.75 7.09 8.24
N ALA A 79 10.94 6.73 8.74
CA ALA A 79 12.11 7.57 8.96
C ALA A 79 11.87 9.08 8.85
N ASP A 80 11.76 9.72 10.01
CA ASP A 80 11.88 11.17 10.15
C ASP A 80 13.18 11.62 9.48
N PHE A 81 13.07 12.31 8.34
CA PHE A 81 14.20 13.03 7.76
C PHE A 81 14.17 14.45 8.32
N SER A 82 14.88 14.63 9.43
CA SER A 82 15.32 15.94 9.92
C SER A 82 16.28 16.60 8.94
#